data_AF-A0AA48I945-F1
#
_entry.id   AF-A0AA48I945-F1
#
_cell.length_a   1.000
_cell.length_b   1.000
_cell.length_c   1.000
_cell.angle_alpha   90.00
_cell.angle_beta   90.00
_cell.angle_gamma   90.00
#
_symmetry.space_group_name_H-M   'P 1'
#
loop_
_entity.id
_entity.type
_entity.pdbx_description
1 polymer ?
#
loop_
_entity_poly.entity_id
_entity_poly.type
_entity_poly.pdbx_seq_one_letter_code
_entity_poly.pdbx_strand_id
1 'polypeptide(L)'
;MGDTEKGAEPNPNVQVLNLPPAAVATDDGFYRWADITFEWAKALDNEYERRAVTSLVHRTVITKPNHPLAGKDASGNAQPVKLYECLYADGTRQLCYSLGQIQYLQYYMFECHLTDPNHANNRKEPATDPDDDEKPIRHIPLPAGLIPAESFKFVKPLVVDQDPSKYDKKLRQENKRHIKNMEIASMMSPVLPSPTDSPSSPSCTASELEPSDEPEPALPLGYFEQAQQAVILAHAGGLKAVQQEIGEKDTEQLESDPATGRGLFIAIYARELPDFDGNPVLKDVGFDAVYFAPNPDDTGGNRTEGPPDRDVCTEIHDREHWLVEEEIGLEGAPSPYLFKKDSNLSGGSLSKPLARIAIDFKRKLVDLWIRAGKGPVYILNHSVDWDLSGFDALGIDVDEINTILHNFANSSSNGNKFLIDTARLFDDIENGLPGTSPLVSTPRTLEDIMTLIYGPSPNPANGVFDNAGNRATFNMKIFMKLVHNWDCETLQDVRAWLDSRIANASIAAEPQPPPPGLSSRTVSPPPATTTSTNSTSVGNTPTTHDTLLNDIVNALTNAKIPGHHSDPQDSMSERSIDDDDSDWEDGGQFMVMNSVGELVCAFDDADE
;
A
#
# COMPACT_ATOMS: atom_id res chain seq x y z
N MET A 1 28.88 -39.07 41.66
CA MET A 1 28.11 -38.22 42.59
C MET A 1 28.71 -36.84 42.55
N GLY A 2 28.13 -35.97 41.71
CA GLY A 2 28.70 -34.67 41.37
C GLY A 2 28.80 -34.53 39.85
N ASP A 3 27.66 -34.71 39.17
CA ASP A 3 27.58 -34.63 37.72
C ASP A 3 27.26 -33.19 37.34
N THR A 4 28.24 -32.52 36.71
CA THR A 4 28.08 -31.19 36.13
C THR A 4 27.32 -31.28 34.81
N GLU A 5 26.07 -30.86 34.80
CA GLU A 5 25.33 -30.64 33.55
C GLU A 5 25.92 -29.44 32.80
N LYS A 6 26.25 -29.67 31.52
CA LYS A 6 26.58 -28.59 30.58
C LYS A 6 25.27 -28.03 30.03
N GLY A 7 25.03 -26.74 30.25
CA GLY A 7 23.96 -26.03 29.53
C GLY A 7 24.21 -26.10 28.02
N ALA A 8 23.19 -26.50 27.27
CA ALA A 8 23.19 -26.43 25.81
C ALA A 8 22.69 -25.05 25.37
N GLU A 9 23.41 -24.42 24.44
CA GLU A 9 22.97 -23.15 23.83
C GLU A 9 21.76 -23.41 22.90
N PRO A 10 20.73 -22.55 22.91
CA PRO A 10 19.60 -22.68 21.99
C PRO A 10 19.99 -22.29 20.56
N ASN A 11 19.52 -23.08 19.60
CA ASN A 11 19.82 -22.92 18.18
C ASN A 11 18.90 -21.84 17.54
N PRO A 12 19.44 -20.72 17.02
CA PRO A 12 18.61 -19.60 16.56
C PRO A 12 18.14 -19.81 15.12
N ASN A 13 16.92 -20.35 14.96
CA ASN A 13 16.26 -20.46 13.65
C ASN A 13 15.04 -19.53 13.57
N VAL A 14 15.28 -18.24 13.81
CA VAL A 14 14.29 -17.16 13.61
C VAL A 14 14.31 -16.77 12.14
N GLN A 15 13.21 -17.02 11.41
CA GLN A 15 13.08 -16.52 10.05
C GLN A 15 12.85 -15.01 10.08
N VAL A 16 13.88 -14.26 9.67
CA VAL A 16 13.83 -12.80 9.51
C VAL A 16 12.84 -12.46 8.39
N LEU A 17 11.68 -11.92 8.76
CA LEU A 17 10.73 -11.38 7.79
C LEU A 17 11.26 -10.04 7.30
N ASN A 18 11.65 -9.99 6.03
CA ASN A 18 12.08 -8.76 5.36
C ASN A 18 10.89 -7.80 5.23
N LEU A 19 10.71 -6.90 6.19
CA LEU A 19 10.06 -5.62 5.89
C LEU A 19 10.85 -4.96 4.75
N PRO A 20 10.22 -4.23 3.80
CA PRO A 20 10.92 -3.14 3.14
C PRO A 20 11.48 -2.27 4.27
N PRO A 21 12.81 -2.10 4.38
CA PRO A 21 13.37 -1.36 5.48
C PRO A 21 12.74 0.04 5.48
N ALA A 22 12.37 0.53 6.68
CA ALA A 22 12.10 1.95 6.86
C ALA A 22 13.23 2.73 6.18
N ALA A 23 12.95 3.86 5.55
CA ALA A 23 13.91 4.54 4.67
C ALA A 23 15.16 5.02 5.45
N VAL A 24 16.11 4.11 5.68
CA VAL A 24 17.37 4.34 6.35
C VAL A 24 18.18 5.19 5.41
N ALA A 25 18.46 6.43 5.83
CA ALA A 25 19.48 7.24 5.20
C ALA A 25 20.82 6.53 5.43
N THR A 26 21.26 5.78 4.42
CA THR A 26 22.56 5.11 4.41
C THR A 26 23.50 5.77 3.41
N ASP A 27 24.71 6.06 3.87
CA ASP A 27 25.79 6.60 3.04
C ASP A 27 26.50 5.50 2.22
N ASP A 28 26.26 4.22 2.53
CA ASP A 28 26.83 3.07 1.81
C ASP A 28 25.80 1.95 1.57
N GLY A 29 25.97 1.21 0.48
CA GLY A 29 25.05 0.18 0.06
C GLY A 29 25.32 -0.28 -1.36
N PHE A 30 24.56 -1.28 -1.80
CA PHE A 30 24.80 -1.99 -3.04
C PHE A 30 23.50 -2.22 -3.81
N TYR A 31 23.59 -2.17 -5.14
CA TYR A 31 22.51 -2.53 -6.05
C TYR A 31 22.88 -3.80 -6.80
N ARG A 32 21.92 -4.72 -6.98
CA ARG A 32 22.15 -5.95 -7.73
C ARG A 32 22.48 -5.62 -9.19
N TRP A 33 23.47 -6.28 -9.76
CA TRP A 33 23.92 -6.06 -11.15
C TRP A 33 22.77 -6.22 -12.14
N ALA A 34 21.89 -7.19 -11.92
CA ALA A 34 20.72 -7.43 -12.76
C ALA A 34 19.71 -6.27 -12.71
N ASP A 35 19.40 -5.71 -11.53
CA ASP A 35 18.45 -4.61 -11.40
C ASP A 35 18.95 -3.36 -12.14
N ILE A 36 20.25 -3.05 -11.99
CA ILE A 36 20.90 -1.94 -12.69
C ILE A 36 20.93 -2.15 -14.20
N THR A 37 21.24 -3.37 -14.65
CA THR A 37 21.46 -3.67 -16.08
C THR A 37 20.16 -3.86 -16.86
N PHE A 38 19.09 -4.35 -16.22
CA PHE A 38 17.85 -4.73 -16.90
C PHE A 38 16.61 -3.96 -16.45
N GLU A 39 16.55 -3.47 -15.20
CA GLU A 39 15.33 -2.86 -14.64
C GLU A 39 15.43 -1.34 -14.49
N TRP A 40 16.60 -0.77 -14.20
CA TRP A 40 16.75 0.68 -14.00
C TRP A 40 16.29 1.47 -15.24
N ALA A 41 16.69 1.06 -16.45
CA ALA A 41 16.24 1.70 -17.68
C ALA A 41 14.74 1.49 -17.95
N LYS A 42 14.11 0.40 -17.49
CA LYS A 42 12.66 0.19 -17.67
C LYS A 42 11.83 1.09 -16.75
N ALA A 43 12.38 1.49 -15.61
CA ALA A 43 11.73 2.34 -14.62
C ALA A 43 11.79 3.85 -14.93
N LEU A 44 12.28 4.26 -16.11
CA LEU A 44 12.43 5.65 -16.52
C LEU A 44 11.50 5.99 -17.68
N ASP A 45 10.64 6.99 -17.51
CA ASP A 45 9.66 7.40 -18.52
C ASP A 45 10.30 8.11 -19.72
N ASN A 46 11.39 8.84 -19.49
CA ASN A 46 12.12 9.60 -20.50
C ASN A 46 13.05 8.70 -21.34
N GLU A 47 12.83 8.67 -22.65
CA GLU A 47 13.61 7.83 -23.57
C GLU A 47 15.12 8.15 -23.57
N TYR A 48 15.50 9.43 -23.45
CA TYR A 48 16.91 9.82 -23.43
C TYR A 48 17.62 9.32 -22.17
N GLU A 49 16.92 9.35 -21.03
CA GLU A 49 17.39 8.75 -19.77
C GLU A 49 17.54 7.22 -19.90
N ARG A 50 16.56 6.54 -20.50
CA ARG A 50 16.64 5.09 -20.78
C ARG A 50 17.84 4.72 -21.65
N ARG A 51 18.09 5.48 -22.72
CA ARG A 51 19.22 5.26 -23.63
C ARG A 51 20.55 5.54 -22.93
N ALA A 52 20.66 6.64 -22.17
CA ALA A 52 21.85 6.98 -21.40
C ALA A 52 22.21 5.88 -20.40
N VAL A 53 21.26 5.46 -19.56
CA VAL A 53 21.45 4.36 -18.59
C VAL A 53 21.88 3.08 -19.31
N THR A 54 21.08 2.61 -20.27
CA THR A 54 21.35 1.38 -21.04
C THR A 54 22.76 1.40 -21.64
N SER A 55 23.18 2.51 -22.25
CA SER A 55 24.50 2.63 -22.88
C SER A 55 25.66 2.48 -21.89
N LEU A 56 25.52 2.98 -20.66
CA LEU A 56 26.58 2.96 -19.66
C LEU A 56 26.63 1.65 -18.86
N VAL A 57 25.49 1.00 -18.62
CA VAL A 57 25.43 -0.26 -17.84
C VAL A 57 25.58 -1.53 -18.69
N HIS A 58 25.60 -1.39 -20.03
CA HIS A 58 25.65 -2.54 -20.94
C HIS A 58 26.90 -3.42 -20.74
N ARG A 59 26.70 -4.74 -20.79
CA ARG A 59 27.73 -5.77 -20.53
C ARG A 59 29.02 -5.61 -21.33
N THR A 60 28.94 -5.12 -22.58
CA THR A 60 30.11 -4.91 -23.45
C THR A 60 30.81 -3.58 -23.21
N VAL A 61 30.14 -2.62 -22.56
CA VAL A 61 30.64 -1.25 -22.33
C VAL A 61 31.38 -1.18 -20.99
N ILE A 62 30.89 -1.86 -19.95
CA ILE A 62 31.54 -1.92 -18.63
C ILE A 62 32.89 -2.68 -18.61
N THR A 63 33.24 -3.41 -19.67
CA THR A 63 34.57 -4.03 -19.83
C THR A 63 35.58 -3.12 -20.54
N LYS A 64 35.17 -1.94 -21.04
CA LYS A 64 36.04 -1.02 -21.78
C LYS A 64 36.92 -0.18 -20.85
N PRO A 65 38.20 0.07 -21.20
CA PRO A 65 39.12 0.84 -20.36
C PRO A 65 38.77 2.34 -20.26
N ASN A 66 37.96 2.87 -21.18
CA ASN A 66 37.46 4.25 -21.16
C ASN A 66 36.08 4.40 -20.49
N HIS A 67 35.58 3.36 -19.81
CA HIS A 67 34.33 3.44 -19.06
C HIS A 67 34.43 4.48 -17.93
N PRO A 68 33.40 5.29 -17.65
CA PRO A 68 33.45 6.28 -16.57
C PRO A 68 33.73 5.69 -15.17
N LEU A 69 33.39 4.42 -14.91
CA LEU A 69 33.71 3.70 -13.68
C LEU A 69 35.03 2.91 -13.73
N ALA A 70 35.80 3.01 -14.82
CA ALA A 70 37.12 2.40 -14.92
C ALA A 70 38.09 3.09 -13.95
N GLY A 71 38.74 2.29 -13.09
CA GLY A 71 39.78 2.81 -12.21
C GLY A 71 41.04 3.19 -12.99
N LYS A 72 41.99 3.86 -12.33
CA LYS A 72 43.36 3.96 -12.82
C LYS A 72 44.29 3.33 -11.81
N ASP A 73 45.27 2.55 -12.28
CA ASP A 73 46.32 2.02 -11.42
C ASP A 73 47.35 3.10 -11.05
N ALA A 74 48.32 2.75 -10.20
CA ALA A 74 49.38 3.66 -9.77
C ALA A 74 50.31 4.14 -10.92
N SER A 75 50.23 3.51 -12.10
CA SER A 75 50.95 3.92 -13.32
C SER A 75 50.07 4.75 -14.27
N GLY A 76 48.80 4.98 -13.92
CA GLY A 76 47.83 5.71 -14.73
C GLY A 76 47.12 4.86 -15.79
N ASN A 77 47.38 3.55 -15.88
CA ASN A 77 46.67 2.70 -16.84
C ASN A 77 45.23 2.47 -16.38
N ALA A 78 44.31 2.42 -17.34
CA ALA A 78 42.93 2.06 -17.08
C ALA A 78 42.82 0.63 -16.54
N GLN A 79 42.05 0.47 -15.47
CA GLN A 79 41.67 -0.79 -14.86
C GLN A 79 40.20 -1.09 -15.18
N PRO A 80 39.80 -2.37 -15.39
CA PRO A 80 38.41 -2.72 -15.65
C PRO A 80 37.46 -2.21 -14.56
N VAL A 81 36.18 -2.05 -14.89
CA VAL A 81 35.17 -1.65 -13.90
C VAL A 81 35.15 -2.67 -12.75
N LYS A 82 35.28 -2.15 -11.54
CA LYS A 82 35.27 -2.92 -10.30
C LYS A 82 33.82 -3.14 -9.86
N LEU A 83 33.35 -4.38 -9.94
CA LEU A 83 32.08 -4.79 -9.33
C LEU A 83 32.34 -5.41 -7.94
N TYR A 84 31.27 -5.85 -7.27
CA TYR A 84 31.36 -6.42 -5.93
C TYR A 84 30.62 -7.77 -5.86
N GLU A 85 31.31 -8.81 -5.38
CA GLU A 85 30.72 -10.10 -5.01
C GLU A 85 30.27 -9.98 -3.53
N CYS A 86 28.96 -9.88 -3.31
CA CYS A 86 28.37 -9.64 -1.99
C CYS A 86 27.74 -10.93 -1.45
N LEU A 87 28.09 -11.31 -0.22
CA LEU A 87 27.69 -12.56 0.45
C LEU A 87 26.70 -12.25 1.57
N TYR A 88 25.49 -12.83 1.51
CA TYR A 88 24.46 -12.70 2.54
C TYR A 88 24.71 -13.61 3.75
N ALA A 89 23.96 -13.39 4.83
CA ALA A 89 24.01 -14.22 6.03
C ALA A 89 23.67 -15.70 5.78
N ASP A 90 22.74 -15.97 4.85
CA ASP A 90 22.32 -17.32 4.43
C ASP A 90 23.38 -18.07 3.59
N GLY A 91 24.45 -17.38 3.16
CA GLY A 91 25.51 -17.91 2.31
C GLY A 91 25.31 -17.74 0.81
N THR A 92 24.19 -17.14 0.36
CA THR A 92 23.97 -16.79 -1.05
C THR A 92 24.83 -15.60 -1.46
N ARG A 93 25.15 -15.54 -2.76
CA ARG A 93 26.04 -14.53 -3.36
C ARG A 93 25.37 -13.77 -4.48
N GLN A 94 25.63 -12.48 -4.59
CA GLN A 94 25.16 -11.65 -5.70
C GLN A 94 26.29 -10.78 -6.25
N LEU A 95 26.23 -10.50 -7.56
CA LEU A 95 27.07 -9.52 -8.21
C LEU A 95 26.39 -8.15 -8.10
N CYS A 96 27.11 -7.14 -7.63
CA CYS A 96 26.55 -5.83 -7.31
C CYS A 96 27.41 -4.65 -7.80
N TYR A 97 26.75 -3.51 -8.01
CA TYR A 97 27.35 -2.18 -8.03
C TYR A 97 27.27 -1.57 -6.62
N SER A 98 28.23 -0.72 -6.25
CA SER A 98 28.12 0.11 -5.03
C SER A 98 27.30 1.37 -5.28
N LEU A 99 26.67 1.90 -4.23
CA LEU A 99 25.85 3.13 -4.26
C LEU A 99 26.62 4.30 -4.91
N GLY A 100 27.86 4.52 -4.49
CA GLY A 100 28.73 5.57 -5.03
C GLY A 100 29.02 5.44 -6.53
N GLN A 101 29.01 4.22 -7.10
CA GLN A 101 29.13 4.04 -8.55
C GLN A 101 27.85 4.46 -9.29
N ILE A 102 26.68 4.15 -8.73
CA ILE A 102 25.39 4.51 -9.34
C ILE A 102 25.16 6.03 -9.25
N GLN A 103 25.48 6.65 -8.11
CA GLN A 103 25.50 8.11 -7.96
C GLN A 103 26.50 8.78 -8.91
N TYR A 104 27.69 8.20 -9.10
CA TYR A 104 28.65 8.73 -10.07
C TYR A 104 28.16 8.60 -11.52
N LEU A 105 27.49 7.50 -11.89
CA LEU A 105 26.86 7.38 -13.21
C LEU A 105 25.72 8.41 -13.40
N GLN A 106 24.90 8.64 -12.38
CA GLN A 106 23.86 9.68 -12.36
C GLN A 106 24.46 11.08 -12.61
N TYR A 107 25.54 11.41 -11.91
CA TYR A 107 26.29 12.65 -12.10
C TYR A 107 26.92 12.74 -13.50
N TYR A 108 27.56 11.67 -13.96
CA TYR A 108 28.20 11.61 -15.29
C TYR A 108 27.19 11.80 -16.43
N MET A 109 26.01 11.18 -16.35
CA MET A 109 24.95 11.36 -17.35
C MET A 109 24.43 12.80 -17.41
N PHE A 110 24.38 13.49 -16.27
CA PHE A 110 23.97 14.89 -16.17
C PHE A 110 25.04 15.85 -16.73
N GLU A 111 26.30 15.73 -16.27
CA GLU A 111 27.43 16.58 -16.70
C GLU A 111 27.80 16.39 -18.18
N CYS A 112 27.70 15.17 -18.70
CA CYS A 112 27.92 14.89 -20.12
C CYS A 112 26.67 15.12 -20.99
N HIS A 113 25.60 15.71 -20.41
CA HIS A 113 24.34 16.02 -21.09
C HIS A 113 23.73 14.83 -21.87
N LEU A 114 23.94 13.60 -21.38
CA LEU A 114 23.48 12.39 -22.06
C LEU A 114 21.95 12.25 -22.01
N THR A 115 21.29 12.91 -21.06
CA THR A 115 19.84 12.98 -20.90
C THR A 115 19.17 14.14 -21.64
N ASP A 116 19.97 15.05 -22.21
CA ASP A 116 19.45 16.20 -22.93
C ASP A 116 18.99 15.79 -24.35
N PRO A 117 17.71 15.96 -24.71
CA PRO A 117 17.23 15.67 -26.07
C PRO A 117 17.95 16.50 -27.15
N ASN A 118 18.47 17.67 -26.78
CA ASN A 118 19.09 18.62 -27.69
C ASN A 118 20.60 18.42 -27.84
N HIS A 119 21.19 17.52 -27.05
CA HIS A 119 22.60 17.18 -27.15
C HIS A 119 22.93 16.64 -28.56
N ALA A 120 24.08 17.06 -29.11
CA ALA A 120 24.46 16.77 -30.49
C ALA A 120 24.51 15.26 -30.82
N ASN A 121 24.77 14.41 -29.82
CA ASN A 121 24.81 12.95 -29.98
C ASN A 121 23.42 12.27 -29.89
N ASN A 122 22.40 12.99 -29.39
CA ASN A 122 21.04 12.49 -29.20
C ASN A 122 20.10 12.88 -30.34
N ARG A 123 20.42 13.96 -31.06
CA ARG A 123 19.72 14.44 -32.25
C ARG A 123 19.99 13.54 -33.47
N LYS A 124 18.99 12.75 -33.90
CA LYS A 124 19.01 12.09 -35.22
C LYS A 124 18.94 13.09 -36.37
N GLU A 125 18.22 14.19 -36.15
CA GLU A 125 18.15 15.38 -37.00
C GLU A 125 18.26 16.61 -36.09
N PRO A 126 18.86 17.73 -36.52
CA PRO A 126 18.91 18.94 -35.71
C PRO A 126 17.50 19.48 -35.49
N ALA A 127 17.18 19.92 -34.26
CA ALA A 127 15.85 20.46 -33.97
C ALA A 127 15.53 21.63 -34.92
N THR A 128 14.35 21.56 -35.52
CA THR A 128 13.84 22.54 -36.48
C THR A 128 13.15 23.72 -35.82
N ASP A 129 12.82 23.60 -34.54
CA ASP A 129 12.14 24.62 -33.73
C ASP A 129 13.04 25.01 -32.53
N PRO A 130 13.46 26.29 -32.41
CA PRO A 130 14.29 26.75 -31.29
C PRO A 130 13.54 26.77 -29.95
N ASP A 131 12.21 26.68 -29.91
CA ASP A 131 11.45 26.67 -28.65
C ASP A 131 11.52 25.29 -27.93
N ASP A 132 11.99 24.23 -28.61
CA ASP A 132 12.24 22.91 -28.01
C ASP A 132 13.58 22.83 -27.23
N ASP A 133 14.42 23.88 -27.32
CA ASP A 133 15.72 23.98 -26.63
C ASP A 133 15.59 24.29 -25.11
N GLU A 134 14.43 24.68 -24.59
CA GLU A 134 14.27 25.16 -23.20
C GLU A 134 13.95 24.08 -22.13
N LYS A 135 13.86 22.79 -22.48
CA LYS A 135 13.55 21.73 -21.49
C LYS A 135 14.72 21.55 -20.50
N PRO A 136 14.55 21.84 -19.19
CA PRO A 136 15.66 21.78 -18.24
C PRO A 136 16.14 20.35 -18.05
N ILE A 137 17.45 20.15 -18.15
CA ILE A 137 18.13 18.86 -17.92
C ILE A 137 17.82 18.40 -16.50
N ARG A 138 17.29 17.18 -16.37
CA ARG A 138 16.91 16.58 -15.09
C ARG A 138 17.94 15.55 -14.63
N HIS A 139 18.08 15.40 -13.32
CA HIS A 139 18.79 14.26 -12.74
C HIS A 139 17.91 13.01 -12.85
N ILE A 140 18.46 11.94 -13.42
CA ILE A 140 17.83 10.60 -13.45
C ILE A 140 17.59 10.14 -12.01
N PRO A 141 16.40 9.65 -11.63
CA PRO A 141 16.18 9.09 -10.30
C PRO A 141 17.06 7.85 -10.06
N LEU A 142 17.54 7.69 -8.82
CA LEU A 142 18.26 6.48 -8.42
C LEU A 142 17.34 5.25 -8.56
N PRO A 143 17.89 4.07 -8.91
CA PRO A 143 17.11 2.86 -9.00
C PRO A 143 16.55 2.46 -7.63
N ALA A 144 15.43 1.73 -7.66
CA ALA A 144 14.91 1.04 -6.48
C ALA A 144 15.78 -0.17 -6.11
N GLY A 145 15.57 -0.74 -4.93
CA GLY A 145 16.28 -1.95 -4.49
C GLY A 145 17.71 -1.72 -4.02
N LEU A 146 17.99 -0.57 -3.38
CA LEU A 146 19.23 -0.36 -2.64
C LEU A 146 19.27 -1.33 -1.45
N ILE A 147 20.38 -2.07 -1.34
CA ILE A 147 20.63 -3.04 -0.27
C ILE A 147 21.68 -2.44 0.66
N PRO A 148 21.35 -2.11 1.92
CA PRO A 148 22.30 -1.53 2.87
C PRO A 148 23.52 -2.44 3.09
N ALA A 149 24.71 -1.84 3.26
CA ALA A 149 25.98 -2.58 3.31
C ALA A 149 26.03 -3.62 4.45
N GLU A 150 25.37 -3.33 5.58
CA GLU A 150 25.20 -4.18 6.75
C GLU A 150 24.37 -5.45 6.49
N SER A 151 23.62 -5.52 5.38
CA SER A 151 22.89 -6.74 4.95
C SER A 151 23.85 -7.85 4.49
N PHE A 152 25.12 -7.53 4.24
CA PHE A 152 26.11 -8.47 3.73
C PHE A 152 27.10 -8.90 4.82
N LYS A 153 27.29 -10.22 4.94
CA LYS A 153 28.31 -10.84 5.78
C LYS A 153 29.73 -10.52 5.28
N PHE A 154 29.90 -10.37 3.97
CA PHE A 154 31.16 -9.99 3.35
C PHE A 154 30.92 -9.37 1.97
N VAL A 155 31.64 -8.29 1.68
CA VAL A 155 31.67 -7.66 0.35
C VAL A 155 33.07 -7.77 -0.21
N LYS A 156 33.22 -8.42 -1.36
CA LYS A 156 34.50 -8.65 -2.01
C LYS A 156 34.61 -7.83 -3.30
N PRO A 157 35.67 -7.02 -3.47
CA PRO A 157 35.91 -6.35 -4.73
C PRO A 157 36.26 -7.38 -5.82
N LEU A 158 35.59 -7.26 -6.97
CA LEU A 158 35.79 -8.09 -8.15
C LEU A 158 36.21 -7.21 -9.32
N VAL A 159 37.45 -7.39 -9.80
CA VAL A 159 37.86 -6.83 -11.11
C VAL A 159 37.29 -7.76 -12.17
N VAL A 160 36.43 -7.23 -13.03
CA VAL A 160 35.71 -8.01 -14.04
C VAL A 160 36.49 -7.92 -15.36
N ASP A 161 37.32 -8.94 -15.60
CA ASP A 161 38.14 -9.12 -16.80
C ASP A 161 37.39 -9.81 -17.96
N GLN A 162 36.19 -10.30 -17.69
CA GLN A 162 35.32 -11.07 -18.59
C GLN A 162 33.90 -10.50 -18.60
N ASP A 163 33.00 -11.03 -19.41
CA ASP A 163 31.58 -10.65 -19.42
C ASP A 163 30.93 -10.94 -18.04
N PRO A 164 30.46 -9.90 -17.30
CA PRO A 164 29.87 -10.08 -15.97
C PRO A 164 28.57 -10.90 -15.98
N SER A 165 27.86 -11.00 -17.12
CA SER A 165 26.68 -11.85 -17.23
C SER A 165 27.01 -13.34 -17.03
N LYS A 166 28.20 -13.77 -17.46
CA LYS A 166 28.70 -15.13 -17.24
C LYS A 166 29.02 -15.37 -15.76
N TYR A 167 29.52 -14.34 -15.07
CA TYR A 167 29.80 -14.39 -13.64
C TYR A 167 28.51 -14.42 -12.81
N ASP A 168 27.52 -13.58 -13.13
CA ASP A 168 26.19 -13.60 -12.48
C ASP A 168 25.48 -14.95 -12.70
N LYS A 169 25.49 -15.48 -13.94
CA LYS A 169 24.95 -16.82 -14.25
C LYS A 169 25.63 -17.92 -13.44
N LYS A 170 26.95 -17.82 -13.20
CA LYS A 170 27.69 -18.73 -12.32
C LYS A 170 27.24 -18.60 -10.86
N LEU A 171 27.13 -17.38 -10.31
CA LEU A 171 26.65 -17.18 -8.93
C LEU A 171 25.24 -17.73 -8.73
N ARG A 172 24.31 -17.52 -9.68
CA ARG A 172 22.96 -18.10 -9.61
C ARG A 172 22.98 -19.63 -9.58
N GLN A 173 23.87 -20.27 -10.34
CA GLN A 173 24.04 -21.73 -10.30
C GLN A 173 24.64 -22.22 -8.97
N GLU A 174 25.59 -21.48 -8.39
CA GLU A 174 26.17 -21.79 -7.08
C GLU A 174 25.13 -21.63 -5.96
N ASN A 175 24.34 -20.55 -5.96
CA ASN A 175 23.22 -20.34 -5.04
C ASN A 175 22.17 -21.46 -5.13
N LYS A 176 21.78 -21.87 -6.35
CA LYS A 176 20.82 -22.97 -6.55
C LYS A 176 21.33 -24.31 -5.99
N ARG A 177 22.64 -24.55 -6.06
CA ARG A 177 23.28 -25.73 -5.41
C ARG A 177 23.32 -25.59 -3.90
N HIS A 178 23.62 -24.40 -3.38
CA HIS A 178 23.67 -24.11 -1.95
C HIS A 178 22.31 -24.32 -1.27
N ILE A 179 21.24 -23.72 -1.82
CA ILE A 179 19.86 -23.88 -1.31
C ILE A 179 19.46 -25.37 -1.30
N LYS A 180 19.68 -26.09 -2.41
CA LYS A 180 19.40 -27.54 -2.48
C LYS A 180 20.19 -28.36 -1.44
N ASN A 181 21.43 -27.98 -1.16
CA ASN A 181 22.23 -28.65 -0.12
C ASN A 181 21.70 -28.35 1.29
N MET A 182 21.19 -27.14 1.55
CA MET A 182 20.52 -26.79 2.80
C MET A 182 19.19 -27.56 2.98
N GLU A 183 18.38 -27.70 1.93
CA GLU A 183 17.17 -28.53 1.94
C GLU A 183 17.48 -29.99 2.29
N ILE A 184 18.50 -30.58 1.64
CA ILE A 184 18.93 -31.95 1.91
C ILE A 184 19.45 -32.09 3.36
N ALA A 185 20.21 -31.12 3.87
CA ALA A 185 20.68 -31.12 5.26
C ALA A 185 19.53 -30.99 6.27
N SER A 186 18.50 -30.20 5.94
CA SER A 186 17.27 -30.09 6.74
C SER A 186 16.49 -31.42 6.76
N MET A 187 16.37 -32.10 5.61
CA MET A 187 15.71 -33.41 5.51
C MET A 187 16.50 -34.54 6.19
N MET A 188 17.83 -34.42 6.28
CA MET A 188 18.69 -35.40 6.96
C MET A 188 18.92 -35.11 8.45
N SER A 189 18.33 -34.04 9.00
CA SER A 189 18.36 -33.78 10.43
C SER A 189 17.51 -34.83 11.17
N PRO A 190 18.09 -35.60 12.11
CA PRO A 190 17.37 -36.70 12.74
C PRO A 190 16.19 -36.18 13.56
N VAL A 191 14.99 -36.67 13.26
CA VAL A 191 13.79 -36.42 14.06
C VAL A 191 14.05 -36.89 15.49
N LEU A 192 14.11 -35.94 16.43
CA LEU A 192 14.21 -36.25 17.85
C LEU A 192 12.96 -37.08 18.25
N PRO A 193 13.14 -38.21 18.97
CA PRO A 193 12.01 -39.02 19.39
C PRO A 193 11.11 -38.22 20.30
N SER A 194 9.82 -38.14 19.96
CA SER A 194 8.80 -37.45 20.75
C SER A 194 8.72 -38.05 22.17
N PRO A 195 8.59 -37.22 23.21
CA PRO A 195 8.57 -37.70 24.60
C PRO A 195 7.36 -38.60 24.83
N THR A 196 7.62 -39.83 25.29
CA THR A 196 6.60 -40.85 25.53
C THR A 196 5.82 -40.56 26.82
N ASP A 197 4.54 -40.92 26.82
CA ASP A 197 3.56 -40.65 27.87
C ASP A 197 4.06 -40.87 29.31
N SER A 198 3.83 -39.89 30.19
CA SER A 198 3.99 -40.05 31.63
C SER A 198 2.67 -40.47 32.30
N PRO A 199 2.70 -41.37 33.29
CA PRO A 199 1.50 -42.03 33.81
C PRO A 199 0.69 -41.19 34.81
N SER A 200 -0.56 -41.63 34.99
CA SER A 200 -1.61 -41.00 35.81
C SER A 200 -1.29 -40.84 37.30
N SER A 201 -1.69 -39.69 37.85
CA SER A 201 -1.70 -39.40 39.30
C SER A 201 -3.07 -39.69 39.93
N PRO A 202 -3.12 -40.02 41.24
CA PRO A 202 -4.31 -40.58 41.88
C PRO A 202 -5.34 -39.53 42.35
N SER A 203 -6.61 -39.95 42.37
CA SER A 203 -7.75 -39.21 42.92
C SER A 203 -7.59 -38.89 44.41
N CYS A 204 -7.87 -37.65 44.80
CA CYS A 204 -8.11 -37.23 46.18
C CYS A 204 -9.53 -36.70 46.32
N THR A 205 -10.26 -37.22 47.31
CA THR A 205 -11.64 -36.87 47.66
C THR A 205 -11.68 -36.20 49.02
N ALA A 206 -12.19 -34.96 49.11
CA ALA A 206 -12.84 -34.42 50.32
C ALA A 206 -13.46 -33.03 50.10
N SER A 207 -14.61 -32.80 50.75
CA SER A 207 -15.20 -31.51 51.17
C SER A 207 -15.72 -30.54 50.11
N GLU A 208 -16.81 -30.96 49.47
CA GLU A 208 -18.11 -30.30 49.56
C GLU A 208 -18.16 -29.02 50.42
N LEU A 209 -18.19 -27.86 49.76
CA LEU A 209 -18.61 -26.57 50.28
C LEU A 209 -19.10 -25.76 49.07
N GLU A 210 -20.41 -25.58 48.93
CA GLU A 210 -21.00 -24.88 47.79
C GLU A 210 -21.00 -23.35 47.99
N PRO A 211 -20.45 -22.59 47.03
CA PRO A 211 -20.92 -21.26 46.71
C PRO A 211 -21.71 -21.33 45.38
N SER A 212 -23.03 -21.29 45.46
CA SER A 212 -23.92 -21.23 44.29
C SER A 212 -24.02 -19.80 43.74
N ASP A 213 -22.89 -19.24 43.32
CA ASP A 213 -22.82 -18.01 42.55
C ASP A 213 -22.39 -18.38 41.13
N GLU A 214 -23.36 -18.73 40.26
CA GLU A 214 -23.10 -18.70 38.81
C GLU A 214 -22.71 -17.25 38.48
N PRO A 215 -21.51 -17.02 37.90
CA PRO A 215 -21.12 -15.67 37.54
C PRO A 215 -22.14 -15.15 36.51
N GLU A 216 -22.77 -14.00 36.80
CA GLU A 216 -23.65 -13.35 35.83
C GLU A 216 -22.91 -13.27 34.48
N PRO A 217 -23.56 -13.65 33.37
CA PRO A 217 -22.91 -13.61 32.07
C PRO A 217 -22.46 -12.18 31.82
N ALA A 218 -21.14 -11.98 31.73
CA ALA A 218 -20.55 -10.66 31.58
C ALA A 218 -21.24 -9.93 30.43
N LEU A 219 -21.76 -8.73 30.71
CA LEU A 219 -22.47 -7.94 29.70
C LEU A 219 -21.57 -7.84 28.46
N PRO A 220 -22.11 -8.10 27.26
CA PRO A 220 -21.31 -8.12 26.04
C PRO A 220 -20.60 -6.78 25.90
N LEU A 221 -19.27 -6.84 25.80
CA LEU A 221 -18.42 -5.66 25.71
C LEU A 221 -18.90 -4.79 24.55
N GLY A 222 -19.03 -3.48 24.76
CA GLY A 222 -19.50 -2.59 23.71
C GLY A 222 -18.55 -2.55 22.51
N TYR A 223 -19.08 -2.14 21.35
CA TYR A 223 -18.32 -2.13 20.10
C TYR A 223 -17.11 -1.18 20.17
N PHE A 224 -17.27 -0.05 20.86
CA PHE A 224 -16.19 0.87 21.18
C PHE A 224 -15.09 0.22 22.03
N GLU A 225 -15.46 -0.47 23.10
CA GLU A 225 -14.52 -1.14 24.00
C GLU A 225 -13.78 -2.29 23.30
N GLN A 226 -14.44 -3.02 22.40
CA GLN A 226 -13.78 -4.05 21.57
C GLN A 226 -12.73 -3.43 20.63
N ALA A 227 -13.07 -2.31 19.97
CA ALA A 227 -12.14 -1.59 19.11
C ALA A 227 -10.96 -0.98 19.91
N GLN A 228 -11.22 -0.46 21.10
CA GLN A 228 -10.19 0.05 22.01
C GLN A 228 -9.27 -1.08 22.51
N GLN A 229 -9.82 -2.23 22.90
CA GLN A 229 -9.04 -3.41 23.29
C GLN A 229 -8.14 -3.90 22.15
N ALA A 230 -8.63 -3.92 20.92
CA ALA A 230 -7.82 -4.29 19.76
C ALA A 230 -6.56 -3.40 19.61
N VAL A 231 -6.71 -2.07 19.77
CA VAL A 231 -5.58 -1.14 19.68
C VAL A 231 -4.65 -1.26 20.89
N ILE A 232 -5.18 -1.42 22.10
CA ILE A 232 -4.37 -1.65 23.31
C ILE A 232 -3.53 -2.93 23.16
N LEU A 233 -4.13 -4.04 22.71
CA LEU A 233 -3.43 -5.29 22.47
C LEU A 233 -2.34 -5.14 21.40
N ALA A 234 -2.63 -4.43 20.30
CA ALA A 234 -1.65 -4.20 19.24
C ALA A 234 -0.47 -3.33 19.72
N HIS A 235 -0.74 -2.25 20.46
CA HIS A 235 0.27 -1.37 21.07
C HIS A 235 1.12 -2.10 22.13
N ALA A 236 0.53 -3.04 22.88
CA ALA A 236 1.23 -3.86 23.86
C ALA A 236 2.11 -4.97 23.23
N GLY A 237 2.21 -5.04 21.89
CA GLY A 237 3.02 -6.04 21.19
C GLY A 237 2.26 -7.31 20.76
N GLY A 238 0.94 -7.34 20.91
CA GLY A 238 0.07 -8.48 20.62
C GLY A 238 -0.34 -9.26 21.88
N LEU A 239 -1.33 -10.15 21.73
CA LEU A 239 -1.89 -10.93 22.85
C LEU A 239 -0.82 -11.72 23.61
N LYS A 240 0.15 -12.30 22.88
CA LYS A 240 1.24 -13.11 23.45
C LYS A 240 2.15 -12.33 24.40
N ALA A 241 2.40 -11.04 24.12
CA ALA A 241 3.18 -10.18 25.00
C ALA A 241 2.43 -9.88 26.31
N VAL A 242 1.13 -9.60 26.22
CA VAL A 242 0.26 -9.36 27.39
C VAL A 242 0.14 -10.60 28.28
N GLN A 243 -0.04 -11.79 27.70
CA GLN A 243 -0.10 -13.04 28.46
C GLN A 243 1.23 -13.37 29.18
N GLN A 244 2.37 -13.07 28.54
CA GLN A 244 3.68 -13.17 29.17
C GLN A 244 3.85 -12.20 30.35
N GLU A 245 3.33 -10.97 30.26
CA GLU A 245 3.34 -9.99 31.37
C GLU A 245 2.49 -10.44 32.56
N ILE A 246 1.33 -11.07 32.30
CA ILE A 246 0.42 -11.59 33.34
C ILE A 246 1.01 -12.83 34.05
N GLY A 247 1.98 -13.51 33.45
CA GLY A 247 2.65 -14.67 34.04
C GLY A 247 1.81 -15.95 34.02
N GLU A 248 0.93 -16.10 33.02
CA GLU A 248 0.17 -17.33 32.80
C GLU A 248 1.14 -18.50 32.51
N LYS A 249 1.12 -19.54 33.36
CA LYS A 249 2.19 -20.56 33.37
C LYS A 249 2.15 -21.57 32.22
N ASP A 250 1.04 -21.67 31.50
CA ASP A 250 0.86 -22.60 30.38
C ASP A 250 1.24 -22.00 29.01
N THR A 251 2.20 -21.07 28.98
CA THR A 251 2.80 -20.54 27.73
C THR A 251 3.41 -21.60 26.82
N GLU A 252 3.63 -22.84 27.30
CA GLU A 252 4.11 -23.96 26.48
C GLU A 252 3.00 -24.66 25.66
N GLN A 253 1.71 -24.45 25.99
CA GLN A 253 0.59 -24.97 25.19
C GLN A 253 0.05 -23.95 24.18
N LEU A 254 0.26 -22.65 24.40
CA LEU A 254 -0.03 -21.65 23.38
C LEU A 254 1.00 -21.72 22.25
N GLU A 255 0.51 -21.56 21.03
CA GLU A 255 1.21 -21.89 19.79
C GLU A 255 2.64 -21.34 19.76
N SER A 256 3.58 -22.21 19.39
CA SER A 256 5.02 -21.93 19.34
C SER A 256 5.39 -20.87 18.30
N ASP A 257 4.45 -20.42 17.48
CA ASP A 257 4.64 -19.34 16.51
C ASP A 257 4.80 -18.00 17.24
N PRO A 258 5.94 -17.29 17.12
CA PRO A 258 6.07 -15.91 17.61
C PRO A 258 5.19 -14.92 16.82
N ALA A 259 4.54 -15.34 15.73
CA ALA A 259 3.65 -14.53 14.90
C ALA A 259 2.19 -14.43 15.39
N THR A 260 1.92 -14.58 16.69
CA THR A 260 0.65 -14.11 17.31
C THR A 260 0.66 -12.58 17.34
N GLY A 261 0.53 -11.99 16.15
CA GLY A 261 1.09 -10.69 15.83
C GLY A 261 0.37 -9.48 16.40
N ARG A 262 0.91 -8.31 16.06
CA ARG A 262 0.31 -7.02 16.39
C ARG A 262 -0.78 -6.75 15.35
N GLY A 263 -1.86 -6.08 15.76
CA GLY A 263 -2.95 -5.74 14.84
C GLY A 263 -2.46 -4.82 13.72
N LEU A 264 -2.83 -5.14 12.47
CA LEU A 264 -2.78 -4.19 11.36
C LEU A 264 -4.14 -3.48 11.30
N PHE A 265 -4.15 -2.17 11.43
CA PHE A 265 -5.32 -1.34 11.16
C PHE A 265 -5.15 -0.72 9.78
N ILE A 266 -6.16 -0.78 8.92
CA ILE A 266 -6.08 -0.19 7.58
C ILE A 266 -7.40 0.49 7.20
N ALA A 267 -7.35 1.81 7.06
CA ALA A 267 -8.41 2.59 6.44
C ALA A 267 -8.20 2.58 4.93
N ILE A 268 -9.25 2.26 4.17
CA ILE A 268 -9.22 2.16 2.71
C ILE A 268 -10.36 3.02 2.18
N TYR A 269 -10.10 3.76 1.11
CA TYR A 269 -11.12 4.47 0.36
C TYR A 269 -10.86 4.28 -1.13
N ALA A 270 -11.92 4.06 -1.89
CA ALA A 270 -11.88 4.04 -3.34
C ALA A 270 -12.96 5.01 -3.83
N ARG A 271 -12.61 5.87 -4.79
CA ARG A 271 -13.47 6.94 -5.27
C ARG A 271 -13.89 6.65 -6.69
N GLU A 272 -15.15 6.26 -6.85
CA GLU A 272 -15.80 6.21 -8.15
C GLU A 272 -16.43 7.56 -8.48
N LEU A 273 -16.34 7.97 -9.75
CA LEU A 273 -17.12 9.07 -10.30
C LEU A 273 -17.73 8.62 -11.63
N PRO A 274 -18.93 9.09 -11.98
CA PRO A 274 -19.57 8.73 -13.24
C PRO A 274 -18.69 9.16 -14.44
N ASP A 275 -18.64 8.30 -15.46
CA ASP A 275 -18.17 8.65 -16.81
C ASP A 275 -19.19 9.54 -17.56
N PHE A 276 -18.95 9.78 -18.85
CA PHE A 276 -19.86 10.55 -19.71
C PHE A 276 -21.22 9.89 -19.94
N ASP A 277 -21.31 8.57 -19.79
CA ASP A 277 -22.54 7.78 -19.95
C ASP A 277 -23.25 7.56 -18.59
N GLY A 278 -22.65 7.99 -17.48
CA GLY A 278 -23.17 7.90 -16.12
C GLY A 278 -22.77 6.63 -15.36
N ASN A 279 -21.90 5.77 -15.93
CA ASN A 279 -21.43 4.56 -15.25
C ASN A 279 -20.38 4.93 -14.19
N PRO A 280 -20.41 4.31 -13.00
CA PRO A 280 -19.35 4.51 -12.00
C PRO A 280 -18.02 4.02 -12.56
N VAL A 281 -16.99 4.87 -12.48
CA VAL A 281 -15.62 4.53 -12.86
C VAL A 281 -14.68 4.95 -11.74
N LEU A 282 -13.87 4.01 -11.26
CA LEU A 282 -12.83 4.24 -10.28
C LEU A 282 -11.85 5.31 -10.78
N LYS A 283 -11.63 6.37 -9.99
CA LYS A 283 -10.70 7.47 -10.33
C LYS A 283 -9.46 7.48 -9.46
N ASP A 284 -9.62 7.25 -8.16
CA ASP A 284 -8.50 7.10 -7.24
C ASP A 284 -8.78 6.18 -6.05
N VAL A 285 -7.68 5.74 -5.43
CA VAL A 285 -7.62 4.78 -4.33
C VAL A 285 -6.67 5.33 -3.28
N GLY A 286 -7.04 5.20 -2.01
CA GLY A 286 -6.21 5.67 -0.91
C GLY A 286 -6.26 4.70 0.25
N PHE A 287 -5.15 4.56 0.96
CA PHE A 287 -5.13 3.88 2.24
C PHE A 287 -4.21 4.59 3.25
N ASP A 288 -4.57 4.45 4.52
CA ASP A 288 -3.70 4.75 5.66
C ASP A 288 -3.67 3.49 6.54
N ALA A 289 -2.49 2.90 6.66
CA ALA A 289 -2.26 1.67 7.40
C ALA A 289 -1.43 1.96 8.65
N VAL A 290 -1.95 1.56 9.80
CA VAL A 290 -1.30 1.72 11.10
C VAL A 290 -1.01 0.36 11.71
N TYR A 291 0.22 0.18 12.14
CA TYR A 291 0.65 -0.98 12.92
C TYR A 291 1.71 -0.53 13.93
N PHE A 292 1.90 -1.33 14.97
CA PHE A 292 2.87 -1.05 16.02
C PHE A 292 4.11 -1.93 15.80
N ALA A 293 5.31 -1.40 16.01
CA ALA A 293 6.57 -2.15 15.90
C ALA A 293 7.55 -1.73 17.01
N PRO A 294 8.57 -2.53 17.37
CA PRO A 294 9.59 -2.08 18.32
C PRO A 294 10.32 -0.87 17.73
N ASN A 295 10.70 0.10 18.57
CA ASN A 295 11.53 1.20 18.10
C ASN A 295 12.88 0.64 17.57
N PRO A 296 13.24 0.84 16.29
CA PRO A 296 14.49 0.32 15.74
C PRO A 296 15.74 0.84 16.50
N ASP A 297 15.67 2.04 17.07
CA ASP A 297 16.78 2.67 17.80
C ASP A 297 17.12 1.94 19.13
N ASP A 298 16.23 1.09 19.65
CA ASP A 298 16.38 0.42 20.95
C ASP A 298 17.09 -0.95 20.84
N THR A 299 17.57 -1.32 19.65
CA THR A 299 18.05 -2.69 19.32
C THR A 299 19.45 -3.07 19.85
N GLY A 300 19.88 -2.49 20.98
CA GLY A 300 20.94 -3.10 21.82
C GLY A 300 22.20 -2.28 22.09
N GLY A 301 22.18 -0.95 21.91
CA GLY A 301 23.31 -0.08 22.27
C GLY A 301 23.41 0.27 23.76
N ASN A 302 23.99 -0.62 24.59
CA ASN A 302 24.29 -0.36 26.02
C ASN A 302 23.08 0.07 26.91
N ARG A 303 22.04 -0.76 27.02
CA ARG A 303 21.12 -0.65 28.17
C ARG A 303 21.90 -1.01 29.46
N THR A 304 22.39 0.00 30.18
CA THR A 304 22.92 -0.13 31.55
C THR A 304 21.83 -0.66 32.50
N GLU A 305 22.25 -1.34 33.57
CA GLU A 305 21.46 -2.20 34.49
C GLU A 305 20.26 -1.54 35.25
N GLY A 306 19.34 -0.90 34.52
CA GLY A 306 18.01 -0.57 35.00
C GLY A 306 17.03 -1.75 34.82
N PRO A 307 15.87 -1.75 35.50
CA PRO A 307 14.75 -2.57 35.06
C PRO A 307 14.46 -2.25 33.58
N PRO A 308 14.06 -3.22 32.75
CA PRO A 308 13.72 -2.94 31.36
C PRO A 308 12.60 -1.92 31.34
N ASP A 309 12.93 -0.69 30.94
CA ASP A 309 11.92 0.30 30.61
C ASP A 309 11.08 -0.31 29.49
N ARG A 310 9.76 -0.28 29.66
CA ARG A 310 8.81 -1.04 28.82
C ARG A 310 9.18 -0.87 27.36
N ASP A 311 9.30 -1.97 26.61
CA ASP A 311 9.63 -1.92 25.17
C ASP A 311 8.45 -1.30 24.41
N VAL A 312 8.40 0.04 24.40
CA VAL A 312 7.31 0.82 23.82
C VAL A 312 7.30 0.59 22.33
N CYS A 313 6.25 -0.08 21.85
CA CYS A 313 6.05 -0.21 20.42
C CYS A 313 5.68 1.16 19.84
N THR A 314 6.46 1.62 18.87
CA THR A 314 6.17 2.84 18.12
C THR A 314 5.07 2.56 17.09
N GLU A 315 4.10 3.48 17.02
CA GLU A 315 3.07 3.54 15.99
C GLU A 315 3.71 3.91 14.63
N ILE A 316 3.54 3.06 13.63
CA ILE A 316 4.04 3.27 12.27
C ILE A 316 2.86 3.45 11.33
N HIS A 317 2.93 4.49 10.50
CA HIS A 317 1.95 4.81 9.45
C HIS A 317 2.56 4.51 8.08
N ASP A 318 1.80 3.85 7.21
CA ASP A 318 2.11 3.66 5.80
C ASP A 318 0.92 4.13 4.96
N ARG A 319 1.14 5.18 4.18
CA ARG A 319 0.10 5.92 3.45
C ARG A 319 0.45 5.97 1.98
N GLU A 320 -0.48 5.56 1.13
CA GLU A 320 -0.37 5.79 -0.31
C GLU A 320 -1.69 6.29 -0.90
N HIS A 321 -1.56 6.96 -2.04
CA HIS A 321 -2.66 7.44 -2.85
C HIS A 321 -2.35 7.12 -4.32
N TRP A 322 -3.25 6.38 -4.97
CA TRP A 322 -3.09 5.90 -6.35
C TRP A 322 -4.14 6.52 -7.24
N LEU A 323 -3.69 7.15 -8.32
CA LEU A 323 -4.55 7.66 -9.40
C LEU A 323 -4.65 6.60 -10.51
N VAL A 324 -5.84 6.38 -11.05
CA VAL A 324 -6.07 5.47 -12.18
C VAL A 324 -5.51 6.11 -13.46
N GLU A 325 -4.48 5.51 -14.07
CA GLU A 325 -3.75 6.07 -15.22
C GLU A 325 -4.66 6.41 -16.40
N GLU A 326 -5.61 5.53 -16.69
CA GLU A 326 -6.59 5.65 -17.77
C GLU A 326 -7.46 6.90 -17.61
N GLU A 327 -7.63 7.40 -16.38
CA GLU A 327 -8.47 8.54 -16.01
C GLU A 327 -7.72 9.88 -15.91
N ILE A 328 -6.38 9.85 -15.95
CA ILE A 328 -5.54 11.05 -15.85
C ILE A 328 -5.46 11.81 -17.20
N GLY A 329 -5.76 11.14 -18.32
CA GLY A 329 -5.53 11.63 -19.68
C GLY A 329 -6.75 12.09 -20.48
N LEU A 330 -7.98 12.03 -19.95
CA LEU A 330 -9.19 12.40 -20.69
C LEU A 330 -9.30 13.93 -20.87
N GLU A 331 -8.85 14.40 -22.04
CA GLU A 331 -8.71 15.81 -22.40
C GLU A 331 -10.02 16.62 -22.25
N GLY A 332 -9.94 17.77 -21.58
CA GLY A 332 -10.99 18.80 -21.60
C GLY A 332 -11.57 19.18 -20.24
N ALA A 333 -11.45 18.33 -19.21
CA ALA A 333 -11.74 18.72 -17.85
C ALA A 333 -10.58 19.58 -17.29
N PRO A 334 -10.83 20.75 -16.67
CA PRO A 334 -9.78 21.57 -16.08
C PRO A 334 -9.24 20.88 -14.82
N SER A 335 -8.17 20.07 -14.97
CA SER A 335 -7.64 19.17 -13.92
C SER A 335 -7.55 19.83 -12.53
N PRO A 336 -8.51 19.54 -11.61
CA PRO A 336 -8.49 20.05 -10.25
C PRO A 336 -7.87 19.02 -9.28
N TYR A 337 -7.63 17.79 -9.76
CA TYR A 337 -7.23 16.63 -8.96
C TYR A 337 -5.71 16.42 -8.90
N LEU A 338 -4.94 17.17 -9.70
CA LEU A 338 -3.51 17.32 -9.47
C LEU A 338 -3.29 18.09 -8.17
N PHE A 339 -2.82 17.37 -7.16
CA PHE A 339 -2.55 17.85 -5.81
C PHE A 339 -2.13 19.33 -5.74
N LYS A 340 -2.96 20.15 -5.10
CA LYS A 340 -2.36 21.12 -4.17
C LYS A 340 -1.67 20.29 -3.10
N LYS A 341 -0.35 20.30 -3.15
CA LYS A 341 0.55 19.58 -2.24
C LYS A 341 0.44 20.18 -0.83
N ASP A 342 -0.65 19.86 -0.13
CA ASP A 342 -0.81 20.21 1.28
C ASP A 342 0.30 19.51 2.08
N SER A 343 1.06 20.31 2.84
CA SER A 343 2.34 19.91 3.45
C SER A 343 2.24 18.77 4.47
N ASN A 344 1.02 18.38 4.85
CA ASN A 344 0.73 17.55 6.01
C ASN A 344 0.28 16.11 5.65
N LEU A 345 0.31 15.78 4.35
CA LEU A 345 -0.05 14.48 3.80
C LEU A 345 1.19 13.92 3.10
N SER A 346 1.83 12.98 3.78
CA SER A 346 3.15 12.45 3.47
C SER A 346 3.09 11.42 2.35
N GLY A 347 2.94 11.87 1.11
CA GLY A 347 2.97 11.02 -0.08
C GLY A 347 2.71 11.83 -1.35
N GLY A 348 3.40 11.52 -2.43
CA GLY A 348 2.95 11.90 -3.77
C GLY A 348 1.88 10.91 -4.25
N SER A 349 0.94 11.35 -5.08
CA SER A 349 0.11 10.41 -5.83
C SER A 349 0.98 9.54 -6.74
N LEU A 350 0.72 8.24 -6.76
CA LEU A 350 1.31 7.31 -7.72
C LEU A 350 0.30 7.04 -8.83
N SER A 351 0.76 7.05 -10.08
CA SER A 351 -0.04 6.51 -11.20
C SER A 351 -0.08 4.99 -11.12
N LYS A 352 -1.24 4.40 -11.38
CA LYS A 352 -1.44 2.95 -11.50
C LYS A 352 -2.41 2.63 -12.65
N PRO A 353 -2.12 1.65 -13.52
CA PRO A 353 -3.13 1.13 -14.45
C PRO A 353 -4.26 0.46 -13.67
N LEU A 354 -5.51 0.68 -14.07
CA LEU A 354 -6.71 0.09 -13.46
C LEU A 354 -6.58 -1.42 -13.28
N ALA A 355 -6.14 -2.10 -14.34
CA ALA A 355 -5.93 -3.56 -14.38
C ALA A 355 -4.89 -4.09 -13.37
N ARG A 356 -4.07 -3.20 -12.77
CA ARG A 356 -3.04 -3.55 -11.78
C ARG A 356 -3.39 -3.18 -10.35
N ILE A 357 -4.36 -2.30 -10.11
CA ILE A 357 -4.69 -1.79 -8.78
C ILE A 357 -5.02 -2.91 -7.79
N ALA A 358 -5.90 -3.85 -8.17
CA ALA A 358 -6.27 -4.99 -7.34
C ALA A 358 -5.05 -5.83 -6.91
N ILE A 359 -4.14 -6.10 -7.86
CA ILE A 359 -2.96 -6.96 -7.66
C ILE A 359 -1.90 -6.25 -6.82
N ASP A 360 -1.61 -4.98 -7.14
CA ASP A 360 -0.66 -4.16 -6.39
C ASP A 360 -1.18 -3.94 -4.95
N PHE A 361 -2.50 -3.75 -4.74
CA PHE A 361 -3.09 -3.60 -3.42
C PHE A 361 -3.02 -4.89 -2.62
N LYS A 362 -3.42 -6.04 -3.18
CA LYS A 362 -3.30 -7.35 -2.51
C LYS A 362 -1.86 -7.62 -2.07
N ARG A 363 -0.88 -7.30 -2.92
CA ARG A 363 0.55 -7.40 -2.58
C ARG A 363 0.96 -6.44 -1.45
N LYS A 364 0.52 -5.18 -1.49
CA LYS A 364 0.79 -4.18 -0.44
C LYS A 364 0.14 -4.57 0.90
N LEU A 365 -1.07 -5.12 0.88
CA LEU A 365 -1.75 -5.59 2.08
C LEU A 365 -1.02 -6.77 2.74
N VAL A 366 -0.51 -7.72 1.95
CA VAL A 366 0.33 -8.82 2.46
C VAL A 366 1.65 -8.30 3.03
N ASP A 367 2.29 -7.31 2.39
CA ASP A 367 3.47 -6.61 2.94
C ASP A 367 3.15 -5.98 4.30
N LEU A 368 2.12 -5.13 4.38
CA LEU A 368 1.69 -4.46 5.61
C LEU A 368 1.35 -5.45 6.73
N TRP A 369 0.69 -6.56 6.41
CA TRP A 369 0.34 -7.60 7.36
C TRP A 369 1.58 -8.33 7.90
N ILE A 370 2.55 -8.65 7.04
CA ILE A 370 3.86 -9.18 7.46
C ILE A 370 4.59 -8.18 8.37
N ARG A 371 4.58 -6.89 8.02
CA ARG A 371 5.23 -5.80 8.79
C ARG A 371 4.58 -5.57 10.16
N ALA A 372 3.27 -5.77 10.27
CA ALA A 372 2.54 -5.80 11.54
C ALA A 372 2.83 -7.07 12.39
N GLY A 373 3.62 -8.01 11.88
CA GLY A 373 3.94 -9.27 12.57
C GLY A 373 2.89 -10.36 12.39
N LYS A 374 2.08 -10.29 11.32
CA LYS A 374 1.07 -11.28 10.93
C LYS A 374 -0.14 -11.43 11.86
N GLY A 375 -0.46 -10.40 12.65
CA GLY A 375 -1.61 -10.39 13.54
C GLY A 375 -2.97 -10.26 12.82
N PRO A 376 -4.06 -10.01 13.56
CA PRO A 376 -5.36 -9.71 12.97
C PRO A 376 -5.35 -8.47 12.09
N VAL A 377 -6.22 -8.42 11.08
CA VAL A 377 -6.39 -7.24 10.21
C VAL A 377 -7.74 -6.58 10.50
N TYR A 378 -7.66 -5.33 10.93
CA TYR A 378 -8.78 -4.45 11.23
C TYR A 378 -8.99 -3.50 10.05
N ILE A 379 -10.03 -3.74 9.25
CA ILE A 379 -10.39 -2.88 8.12
C ILE A 379 -11.29 -1.77 8.64
N LEU A 380 -10.91 -0.52 8.37
CA LEU A 380 -11.63 0.68 8.81
C LEU A 380 -12.44 1.25 7.66
N ASN A 381 -13.78 1.20 7.78
CA ASN A 381 -14.71 1.89 6.89
C ASN A 381 -15.33 3.11 7.60
N HIS A 382 -15.92 4.01 6.83
CA HIS A 382 -16.78 5.07 7.33
C HIS A 382 -17.95 5.25 6.38
N SER A 383 -19.03 4.50 6.59
CA SER A 383 -20.21 4.53 5.72
C SER A 383 -21.49 4.34 6.52
N VAL A 384 -22.46 5.23 6.29
CA VAL A 384 -23.78 5.20 6.94
C VAL A 384 -24.54 3.92 6.55
N ASP A 385 -24.39 3.47 5.31
CA ASP A 385 -25.12 2.34 4.73
C ASP A 385 -24.28 1.04 4.68
N TRP A 386 -23.15 0.99 5.40
CA TRP A 386 -22.17 -0.10 5.33
C TRP A 386 -21.65 -0.36 3.91
N ASP A 387 -21.56 0.70 3.11
CA ASP A 387 -21.16 0.60 1.72
C ASP A 387 -19.72 0.08 1.59
N LEU A 388 -19.59 -1.09 0.97
CA LEU A 388 -18.33 -1.73 0.61
C LEU A 388 -18.10 -1.69 -0.91
N SER A 389 -18.89 -0.90 -1.67
CA SER A 389 -18.70 -0.66 -3.11
C SER A 389 -17.25 -0.29 -3.46
N GLY A 390 -16.57 0.43 -2.57
CA GLY A 390 -15.15 0.76 -2.74
C GLY A 390 -14.22 -0.47 -2.79
N PHE A 391 -14.57 -1.59 -2.16
CA PHE A 391 -13.84 -2.86 -2.29
C PHE A 391 -14.19 -3.59 -3.59
N ASP A 392 -15.47 -3.58 -3.98
CA ASP A 392 -15.94 -4.14 -5.25
C ASP A 392 -15.30 -3.41 -6.45
N ALA A 393 -15.22 -2.08 -6.39
CA ALA A 393 -14.56 -1.21 -7.36
C ALA A 393 -13.05 -1.50 -7.49
N LEU A 394 -12.41 -1.95 -6.41
CA LEU A 394 -11.02 -2.40 -6.43
C LEU A 394 -10.84 -3.82 -6.98
N GLY A 395 -11.94 -4.55 -7.26
CA GLY A 395 -11.89 -5.98 -7.57
C GLY A 395 -11.33 -6.81 -6.41
N ILE A 396 -11.57 -6.37 -5.17
CA ILE A 396 -11.15 -7.04 -3.95
C ILE A 396 -12.40 -7.51 -3.22
N ASP A 397 -12.75 -8.78 -3.42
CA ASP A 397 -13.70 -9.43 -2.53
C ASP A 397 -13.11 -9.42 -1.09
N VAL A 398 -13.85 -8.84 -0.16
CA VAL A 398 -13.44 -8.76 1.25
C VAL A 398 -13.26 -10.16 1.83
N ASP A 399 -14.01 -11.17 1.39
CA ASP A 399 -13.82 -12.57 1.80
C ASP A 399 -12.58 -13.21 1.13
N GLU A 400 -12.22 -12.84 -0.10
CA GLU A 400 -10.96 -13.26 -0.72
C GLU A 400 -9.75 -12.82 0.12
N ILE A 401 -9.80 -11.66 0.79
CA ILE A 401 -8.75 -11.26 1.72
C ILE A 401 -8.57 -12.31 2.85
N ASN A 402 -9.62 -13.01 3.31
CA ASN A 402 -9.46 -14.10 4.29
C ASN A 402 -8.65 -15.24 3.67
N THR A 403 -8.99 -15.65 2.44
CA THR A 403 -8.29 -16.70 1.70
C THR A 403 -6.83 -16.33 1.49
N ILE A 404 -6.54 -15.09 1.12
CA ILE A 404 -5.17 -14.57 0.97
C ILE A 404 -4.41 -14.67 2.30
N LEU A 405 -4.94 -14.13 3.39
CA LEU A 405 -4.23 -14.09 4.69
C LEU A 405 -4.10 -15.48 5.33
N HIS A 406 -5.14 -16.31 5.30
CA HIS A 406 -5.09 -17.68 5.85
C HIS A 406 -4.07 -18.56 5.14
N ASN A 407 -3.84 -18.40 3.83
CA ASN A 407 -2.81 -19.14 3.11
C ASN A 407 -1.38 -18.85 3.60
N PHE A 408 -1.16 -17.79 4.39
CA PHE A 408 0.12 -17.46 5.02
C PHE A 408 0.13 -17.61 6.55
N ALA A 409 -1.00 -18.00 7.15
CA ALA A 409 -1.21 -18.11 8.59
C ALA A 409 -1.22 -19.58 9.03
N ASN A 410 -0.26 -19.98 9.87
CA ASN A 410 -0.02 -21.39 10.20
C ASN A 410 -0.97 -22.01 11.25
N SER A 411 -2.04 -21.33 11.66
CA SER A 411 -2.93 -21.86 12.70
C SER A 411 -4.36 -21.30 12.71
N SER A 412 -5.22 -21.98 13.46
CA SER A 412 -6.69 -21.87 13.45
C SER A 412 -7.29 -20.58 14.02
N SER A 413 -6.46 -19.62 14.43
CA SER A 413 -6.91 -18.29 14.90
C SER A 413 -6.24 -17.11 14.18
N ASN A 414 -5.21 -17.38 13.38
CA ASN A 414 -4.45 -16.34 12.67
C ASN A 414 -5.07 -16.02 11.30
N GLY A 415 -5.22 -14.73 10.99
CA GLY A 415 -5.84 -14.23 9.76
C GLY A 415 -7.30 -13.75 9.90
N ASN A 416 -7.91 -13.85 11.09
CA ASN A 416 -9.25 -13.31 11.33
C ASN A 416 -9.31 -11.80 11.04
N LYS A 417 -10.31 -11.41 10.24
CA LYS A 417 -10.59 -10.01 9.90
C LYS A 417 -11.70 -9.43 10.76
N PHE A 418 -11.54 -8.17 11.11
CA PHE A 418 -12.50 -7.39 11.87
C PHE A 418 -12.82 -6.12 11.08
N LEU A 419 -14.10 -5.92 10.75
CA LEU A 419 -14.55 -4.68 10.12
C LEU A 419 -14.93 -3.68 11.22
N ILE A 420 -14.23 -2.55 11.24
CA ILE A 420 -14.51 -1.41 12.11
C ILE A 420 -15.22 -0.35 11.25
N ASP A 421 -16.54 -0.24 11.39
CA ASP A 421 -17.27 0.92 10.88
C ASP A 421 -17.15 2.06 11.89
N THR A 422 -16.39 3.10 11.53
CA THR A 422 -16.23 4.26 12.40
C THR A 422 -17.51 5.10 12.47
N ALA A 423 -18.42 5.04 11.49
CA ALA A 423 -19.69 5.76 11.56
C ALA A 423 -20.59 5.20 12.69
N ARG A 424 -20.63 3.87 12.84
CA ARG A 424 -21.25 3.22 14.01
C ARG A 424 -20.49 3.49 15.31
N LEU A 425 -19.15 3.49 15.29
CA LEU A 425 -18.34 3.83 16.46
C LEU A 425 -18.73 5.22 17.01
N PHE A 426 -18.97 6.20 16.11
CA PHE A 426 -19.51 7.52 16.50
C PHE A 426 -20.94 7.48 17.01
N ASP A 427 -21.84 6.68 16.41
CA ASP A 427 -23.22 6.60 16.90
C ASP A 427 -23.29 6.10 18.36
N ASP A 428 -22.52 5.05 18.69
CA ASP A 428 -22.38 4.52 20.05
C ASP A 428 -21.83 5.59 21.03
N ILE A 429 -20.98 6.50 20.55
CA ILE A 429 -20.45 7.64 21.32
C ILE A 429 -21.52 8.73 21.53
N GLU A 430 -22.21 9.14 20.45
CA GLU A 430 -23.19 10.25 20.49
C GLU A 430 -24.44 9.87 21.29
N ASN A 431 -24.99 8.68 21.04
CA ASN A 431 -26.20 8.17 21.69
C ASN A 431 -25.90 7.57 23.07
N GLY A 432 -24.66 7.16 23.32
CA GLY A 432 -24.20 6.59 24.58
C GLY A 432 -24.24 5.06 24.61
N LEU A 433 -23.47 4.51 25.56
CA LEU A 433 -23.09 3.11 25.68
C LEU A 433 -24.19 2.08 25.32
N PRO A 434 -23.81 0.96 24.68
CA PRO A 434 -24.73 0.14 23.89
C PRO A 434 -25.85 -0.52 24.70
N GLY A 435 -27.02 -0.61 24.07
CA GLY A 435 -28.16 -1.39 24.57
C GLY A 435 -29.55 -0.80 24.33
N THR A 436 -29.66 0.47 23.90
CA THR A 436 -30.96 1.17 23.81
C THR A 436 -31.38 1.66 22.42
N SER A 437 -30.44 1.80 21.48
CA SER A 437 -30.74 2.19 20.08
C SER A 437 -30.61 0.97 19.15
N PRO A 438 -31.44 0.84 18.10
CA PRO A 438 -31.17 -0.10 17.01
C PRO A 438 -29.85 0.25 16.31
N LEU A 439 -29.29 -0.72 15.58
CA LEU A 439 -28.06 -0.58 14.80
C LEU A 439 -28.19 0.53 13.74
N VAL A 440 -27.80 1.75 14.10
CA VAL A 440 -27.81 2.94 13.26
C VAL A 440 -26.38 3.46 13.24
N SER A 441 -25.86 3.76 12.06
CA SER A 441 -24.58 4.49 11.91
C SER A 441 -24.87 6.00 11.93
N THR A 442 -23.95 6.82 12.45
CA THR A 442 -24.16 8.27 12.53
C THR A 442 -24.43 8.85 11.13
N PRO A 443 -25.38 9.78 10.96
CA PRO A 443 -25.63 10.42 9.67
C PRO A 443 -24.59 11.49 9.32
N ARG A 444 -23.60 11.73 10.20
CA ARG A 444 -22.51 12.69 9.97
C ARG A 444 -21.53 12.15 8.95
N THR A 445 -20.98 13.05 8.14
CA THR A 445 -19.88 12.68 7.25
C THR A 445 -18.54 12.71 7.98
N LEU A 446 -17.50 12.16 7.35
CA LEU A 446 -16.14 12.18 7.88
C LEU A 446 -15.61 13.62 8.05
N GLU A 447 -16.04 14.55 7.19
CA GLU A 447 -15.75 15.98 7.25
C GLU A 447 -16.37 16.65 8.49
N ASP A 448 -17.63 16.33 8.79
CA ASP A 448 -18.33 16.81 9.99
C ASP A 448 -17.58 16.36 11.24
N ILE A 449 -17.21 15.08 11.30
CA ILE A 449 -16.48 14.46 12.42
C ILE A 449 -15.06 15.01 12.56
N MET A 450 -14.34 15.21 11.45
CA MET A 450 -13.00 15.83 11.49
C MET A 450 -13.11 17.26 12.06
N THR A 451 -14.15 17.99 11.65
CA THR A 451 -14.48 19.34 12.15
C THR A 451 -14.92 19.33 13.62
N LEU A 452 -15.57 18.25 14.05
CA LEU A 452 -15.98 17.97 15.43
C LEU A 452 -14.77 17.86 16.36
N ILE A 453 -13.80 17.00 15.99
CA ILE A 453 -12.67 16.60 16.84
C ILE A 453 -11.52 17.61 16.80
N TYR A 454 -11.19 18.12 15.62
CA TYR A 454 -10.02 18.98 15.41
C TYR A 454 -10.37 20.47 15.27
N GLY A 455 -11.66 20.80 15.40
CA GLY A 455 -12.18 22.14 15.14
C GLY A 455 -12.33 22.45 13.66
N PRO A 456 -12.84 23.66 13.30
CA PRO A 456 -12.99 24.06 11.91
C PRO A 456 -11.64 24.05 11.19
N SER A 457 -11.49 23.14 10.23
CA SER A 457 -10.37 23.15 9.29
C SER A 457 -10.29 24.54 8.63
N PRO A 458 -9.09 25.14 8.51
CA PRO A 458 -8.95 26.52 8.05
C PRO A 458 -9.47 26.76 6.63
N ASN A 459 -9.69 25.72 5.80
CA ASN A 459 -10.55 25.84 4.63
C ASN A 459 -11.10 24.49 4.11
N PRO A 460 -12.35 24.08 4.43
CA PRO A 460 -12.98 22.93 3.76
C PRO A 460 -13.18 23.17 2.25
N ALA A 461 -13.29 24.42 1.81
CA ALA A 461 -13.45 24.79 0.40
C ALA A 461 -12.18 24.61 -0.47
N ASN A 462 -11.09 24.07 0.08
CA ASN A 462 -9.86 23.76 -0.67
C ASN A 462 -9.87 22.38 -1.35
N GLY A 463 -10.94 21.57 -1.23
CA GLY A 463 -11.01 20.22 -1.82
C GLY A 463 -10.13 19.18 -1.13
N VAL A 464 -9.70 19.45 0.11
CA VAL A 464 -8.78 18.58 0.87
C VAL A 464 -9.39 17.20 1.16
N PHE A 465 -10.72 17.09 1.21
CA PHE A 465 -11.43 15.82 1.39
C PHE A 465 -11.83 15.14 0.08
N ASP A 466 -11.47 15.69 -1.08
CA ASP A 466 -12.02 15.19 -2.35
C ASP A 466 -11.29 13.97 -2.92
N ASN A 467 -10.09 13.63 -2.42
CA ASN A 467 -9.32 12.46 -2.86
C ASN A 467 -9.35 11.31 -1.83
N ALA A 468 -9.23 10.08 -2.31
CA ALA A 468 -9.31 8.87 -1.50
C ALA A 468 -8.20 8.78 -0.43
N GLY A 469 -6.97 9.21 -0.72
CA GLY A 469 -5.83 9.13 0.20
C GLY A 469 -6.06 9.94 1.47
N ASN A 470 -6.61 11.13 1.32
CA ASN A 470 -6.96 12.01 2.42
C ASN A 470 -8.15 11.46 3.21
N ARG A 471 -9.17 10.91 2.56
CA ARG A 471 -10.31 10.27 3.24
C ARG A 471 -9.87 9.10 4.11
N ALA A 472 -9.04 8.19 3.58
CA ALA A 472 -8.46 7.11 4.36
C ALA A 472 -7.62 7.62 5.55
N THR A 473 -6.76 8.62 5.30
CA THR A 473 -5.93 9.25 6.35
C THR A 473 -6.76 9.92 7.44
N PHE A 474 -7.86 10.60 7.09
CA PHE A 474 -8.74 11.23 8.06
C PHE A 474 -9.52 10.18 8.86
N ASN A 475 -10.02 9.12 8.22
CA ASN A 475 -10.69 8.01 8.90
C ASN A 475 -9.76 7.35 9.93
N MET A 476 -8.52 7.05 9.53
CA MET A 476 -7.50 6.54 10.44
C MET A 476 -7.21 7.52 11.59
N LYS A 477 -6.91 8.79 11.32
CA LYS A 477 -6.65 9.80 12.36
C LYS A 477 -7.81 9.98 13.34
N ILE A 478 -9.04 9.91 12.84
CA ILE A 478 -10.25 9.98 13.65
C ILE A 478 -10.34 8.74 14.55
N PHE A 479 -10.25 7.54 13.99
CA PHE A 479 -10.24 6.28 14.73
C PHE A 479 -9.17 6.24 15.82
N MET A 480 -7.91 6.52 15.45
CA MET A 480 -6.78 6.54 16.39
C MET A 480 -6.97 7.60 17.49
N LYS A 481 -7.61 8.74 17.19
CA LYS A 481 -7.92 9.75 18.21
C LYS A 481 -8.98 9.27 19.20
N LEU A 482 -10.04 8.62 18.72
CA LEU A 482 -11.09 8.03 19.55
C LEU A 482 -10.54 6.98 20.53
N VAL A 483 -9.76 6.04 20.04
CA VAL A 483 -9.29 4.88 20.82
C VAL A 483 -8.14 5.21 21.79
N HIS A 484 -7.21 6.12 21.42
CA HIS A 484 -6.05 6.44 22.26
C HIS A 484 -6.29 7.48 23.35
N ASN A 485 -7.12 8.50 23.08
CA ASN A 485 -7.13 9.71 23.90
C ASN A 485 -8.34 9.82 24.83
N TRP A 486 -9.26 8.87 24.79
CA TRP A 486 -10.50 8.96 25.55
C TRP A 486 -10.49 8.02 26.75
N ASP A 487 -10.15 8.61 27.90
CA ASP A 487 -10.73 8.16 29.16
C ASP A 487 -12.24 8.45 29.18
N CYS A 488 -12.94 7.86 30.16
CA CYS A 488 -14.38 8.04 30.29
C CYS A 488 -14.81 9.49 30.60
N GLU A 489 -13.89 10.37 31.04
CA GLU A 489 -14.16 11.79 31.24
C GLU A 489 -14.15 12.55 29.90
N THR A 490 -13.17 12.29 29.02
CA THR A 490 -13.12 12.93 27.69
C THR A 490 -14.31 12.55 26.81
N LEU A 491 -14.83 11.32 26.94
CA LEU A 491 -16.10 10.90 26.32
C LEU A 491 -17.29 11.76 26.78
N GLN A 492 -17.34 12.12 28.08
CA GLN A 492 -18.39 12.97 28.63
C GLN A 492 -18.23 14.43 28.19
N ASP A 493 -16.99 14.93 28.07
CA ASP A 493 -16.72 16.28 27.56
C ASP A 493 -17.08 16.44 26.08
N VAL A 494 -16.79 15.44 25.24
CA VAL A 494 -17.20 15.43 23.82
C VAL A 494 -18.71 15.37 23.70
N ARG A 495 -19.38 14.57 24.54
CA ARG A 495 -20.85 14.54 24.62
C ARG A 495 -21.43 15.87 25.07
N ALA A 496 -20.90 16.49 26.12
CA ALA A 496 -21.34 17.80 26.61
C ALA A 496 -21.10 18.92 25.57
N TRP A 497 -20.03 18.83 24.78
CA TRP A 497 -19.75 19.76 23.70
C TRP A 497 -20.69 19.56 22.49
N LEU A 498 -21.01 18.31 22.15
CA LEU A 498 -22.04 17.93 21.18
C LEU A 498 -23.42 18.45 21.60
N ASP A 499 -23.84 18.20 22.83
CA ASP A 499 -25.10 18.69 23.41
C ASP A 499 -25.17 20.21 23.36
N SER A 500 -24.07 20.90 23.69
CA SER A 500 -23.96 22.35 23.57
C SER A 500 -24.10 22.83 22.11
N ARG A 501 -23.48 22.14 21.15
CA ARG A 501 -23.63 22.44 19.71
C ARG A 501 -25.06 22.23 19.21
N ILE A 502 -25.71 21.13 19.61
CA ILE A 502 -27.10 20.82 19.23
C ILE A 502 -28.07 21.84 19.83
N ALA A 503 -27.88 22.23 21.09
CA ALA A 503 -28.65 23.29 21.73
C ALA A 503 -28.47 24.64 21.01
N ASN A 504 -27.23 25.03 20.69
CA ASN A 504 -26.95 26.28 19.96
C ASN A 504 -27.52 26.28 18.53
N ALA A 505 -27.47 25.15 17.81
CA ALA A 505 -28.09 25.02 16.49
C ALA A 505 -29.62 25.12 16.57
N SER A 506 -30.24 24.55 17.61
CA SER A 506 -31.68 24.63 17.85
C SER A 506 -32.14 26.06 18.16
N ILE A 507 -31.34 26.83 18.89
CA ILE A 507 -31.58 28.27 19.14
C ILE A 507 -31.46 29.09 17.85
N ALA A 508 -30.50 28.77 16.98
CA ALA A 508 -30.34 29.44 15.69
C ALA A 508 -31.49 29.13 14.69
N ALA A 509 -32.18 28.00 14.89
CA ALA A 509 -33.34 27.58 14.10
C ALA A 509 -34.68 28.15 14.61
N GLU A 510 -34.69 28.95 15.68
CA GLU A 510 -35.92 29.61 16.15
C GLU A 510 -36.45 30.55 15.05
N PRO A 511 -37.72 30.40 14.60
CA PRO A 511 -38.22 31.11 13.43
C PRO A 511 -38.23 32.61 13.69
N GLN A 512 -37.36 33.33 12.97
CA GLN A 512 -37.30 34.79 13.00
C GLN A 512 -38.72 35.35 12.82
N PRO A 513 -39.22 36.21 13.74
CA PRO A 513 -40.54 36.77 13.62
C PRO A 513 -40.64 37.51 12.28
N PRO A 514 -41.75 37.35 11.52
CA PRO A 514 -41.86 37.86 10.17
C PRO A 514 -41.57 39.37 10.16
N PRO A 515 -40.76 39.86 9.20
CA PRO A 515 -40.23 41.23 9.25
C PRO A 515 -41.37 42.25 9.33
N PRO A 516 -41.37 43.14 10.33
CA PRO A 516 -42.48 44.06 10.57
C PRO A 516 -42.47 45.18 9.51
N GLY A 517 -43.16 44.97 8.38
CA GLY A 517 -43.19 45.98 7.32
C GLY A 517 -44.03 45.71 6.07
N LEU A 518 -44.48 44.49 5.78
CA LEU A 518 -45.28 44.20 4.58
C LEU A 518 -46.79 44.28 4.85
N SER A 519 -47.31 45.50 4.83
CA SER A 519 -48.76 45.73 4.76
C SER A 519 -49.37 45.05 3.54
N SER A 520 -50.40 44.24 3.78
CA SER A 520 -51.13 43.51 2.74
C SER A 520 -51.81 44.47 1.75
N ARG A 521 -51.20 44.63 0.57
CA ARG A 521 -51.80 45.37 -0.54
C ARG A 521 -52.96 44.54 -1.10
N THR A 522 -54.18 44.89 -0.70
CA THR A 522 -55.41 44.22 -1.14
C THR A 522 -55.59 44.39 -2.65
N VAL A 523 -55.41 43.32 -3.42
CA VAL A 523 -55.70 43.30 -4.85
C VAL A 523 -57.10 42.73 -5.04
N SER A 524 -58.02 43.57 -5.52
CA SER A 524 -59.38 43.17 -5.86
C SER A 524 -59.42 42.24 -7.08
N PRO A 525 -60.30 41.23 -7.12
CA PRO A 525 -60.45 40.37 -8.28
C PRO A 525 -61.21 41.06 -9.43
N PRO A 526 -60.92 40.72 -10.71
CA PRO A 526 -61.69 41.19 -11.86
C PRO A 526 -63.05 40.47 -11.98
N PRO A 527 -64.03 41.04 -12.70
CA PRO A 527 -65.39 40.50 -12.76
C PRO A 527 -65.50 39.25 -13.66
N ALA A 528 -66.42 38.37 -13.31
CA ALA A 528 -66.69 37.12 -14.02
C ALA A 528 -67.51 37.32 -15.31
N THR A 529 -67.17 36.57 -16.35
CA THR A 529 -68.00 36.40 -17.56
C THR A 529 -68.71 35.05 -17.50
N THR A 530 -70.02 35.05 -17.70
CA THR A 530 -70.90 33.88 -17.54
C THR A 530 -71.06 33.04 -18.81
N THR A 531 -70.94 31.71 -18.69
CA THR A 531 -71.70 30.77 -19.55
C THR A 531 -71.94 29.43 -18.83
N SER A 532 -73.21 29.04 -18.71
CA SER A 532 -73.66 27.67 -18.39
C SER A 532 -73.46 26.76 -19.62
N THR A 533 -73.09 25.48 -19.58
CA THR A 533 -73.70 24.28 -18.95
C THR A 533 -72.69 23.10 -19.02
N ASN A 534 -72.81 21.93 -18.37
CA ASN A 534 -73.88 21.28 -17.60
C ASN A 534 -73.30 20.25 -16.58
N SER A 535 -74.16 19.49 -15.88
CA SER A 535 -73.81 18.29 -15.09
C SER A 535 -73.37 17.10 -16.00
N THR A 536 -72.67 16.04 -15.55
CA THR A 536 -73.05 15.15 -14.42
C THR A 536 -71.90 14.20 -13.96
N SER A 537 -71.83 13.96 -12.63
CA SER A 537 -71.30 12.79 -11.89
C SER A 537 -69.89 12.18 -12.10
N VAL A 538 -69.13 12.22 -10.98
CA VAL A 538 -68.42 11.11 -10.30
C VAL A 538 -67.37 10.29 -11.08
N GLY A 539 -66.11 10.43 -10.65
CA GLY A 539 -65.01 9.48 -10.92
C GLY A 539 -63.68 10.00 -10.38
N ASN A 540 -63.04 9.27 -9.46
CA ASN A 540 -61.74 9.65 -8.88
C ASN A 540 -60.61 9.45 -9.91
N THR A 541 -59.62 10.35 -9.94
CA THR A 541 -58.33 10.14 -10.62
C THR A 541 -57.17 10.73 -9.81
N PRO A 542 -56.04 10.01 -9.67
CA PRO A 542 -54.74 10.61 -9.36
C PRO A 542 -54.03 11.07 -10.66
N THR A 543 -53.29 12.17 -10.59
CA THR A 543 -52.45 12.70 -11.68
C THR A 543 -50.99 12.35 -11.40
N THR A 544 -50.40 11.36 -12.10
CA THR A 544 -49.65 11.46 -13.38
C THR A 544 -48.23 12.02 -13.25
N HIS A 545 -47.22 11.14 -13.32
CA HIS A 545 -45.82 11.52 -13.53
C HIS A 545 -45.00 10.52 -14.42
N ASP A 546 -45.67 9.66 -15.21
CA ASP A 546 -45.03 8.52 -15.92
C ASP A 546 -45.14 8.51 -17.45
N THR A 547 -45.57 9.61 -18.08
CA THR A 547 -45.82 9.65 -19.54
C THR A 547 -44.78 10.43 -20.37
N LEU A 548 -43.62 10.79 -19.78
CA LEU A 548 -42.54 11.49 -20.52
C LEU A 548 -41.33 10.60 -20.87
N LEU A 549 -41.16 9.45 -20.21
CA LEU A 549 -39.97 8.59 -20.39
C LEU A 549 -40.10 7.57 -21.53
N ASN A 550 -41.32 7.10 -21.84
CA ASN A 550 -41.53 6.07 -22.86
C ASN A 550 -41.43 6.56 -24.31
N ASP A 551 -41.53 7.86 -24.56
CA ASP A 551 -41.40 8.42 -25.92
C ASP A 551 -39.94 8.65 -26.35
N ILE A 552 -39.01 8.73 -25.39
CA ILE A 552 -37.58 8.92 -25.67
C ILE A 552 -36.90 7.59 -26.04
N VAL A 553 -37.26 6.49 -25.36
CA VAL A 553 -36.68 5.15 -25.61
C VAL A 553 -36.99 4.61 -27.01
N ASN A 554 -38.16 4.97 -27.58
CA ASN A 554 -38.56 4.55 -28.92
C ASN A 554 -37.87 5.32 -30.08
N ALA A 555 -37.15 6.41 -29.77
CA ALA A 555 -36.49 7.23 -30.80
C ALA A 555 -35.06 6.76 -31.17
N LEU A 556 -34.41 5.96 -30.33
CA LEU A 556 -32.99 5.56 -30.50
C LEU A 556 -32.78 4.16 -31.10
N THR A 557 -33.84 3.36 -31.28
CA THR A 557 -33.72 1.95 -31.71
C THR A 557 -33.76 1.70 -33.22
N ASN A 558 -33.76 2.74 -34.07
CA ASN A 558 -33.92 2.60 -35.53
C ASN A 558 -32.92 3.42 -36.36
N ALA A 559 -31.67 2.95 -36.43
CA ALA A 559 -30.74 3.29 -37.52
C ALA A 559 -30.01 2.03 -37.99
N LYS A 560 -30.11 1.70 -39.28
CA LYS A 560 -29.59 0.48 -39.93
C LYS A 560 -29.13 0.84 -41.35
N ILE A 561 -28.31 -0.03 -41.97
CA ILE A 561 -27.94 -0.16 -43.42
C ILE A 561 -26.44 0.11 -43.68
N PRO A 562 -25.71 -0.68 -44.49
CA PRO A 562 -25.84 -2.12 -44.82
C PRO A 562 -24.53 -2.93 -44.60
N GLY A 563 -24.59 -4.25 -44.69
CA GLY A 563 -23.40 -5.12 -44.63
C GLY A 563 -22.84 -5.53 -46.00
N HIS A 564 -21.77 -6.34 -45.97
CA HIS A 564 -21.33 -7.15 -47.11
C HIS A 564 -20.94 -8.56 -46.65
N HIS A 565 -21.41 -9.58 -47.36
CA HIS A 565 -21.08 -10.99 -47.13
C HIS A 565 -19.73 -11.37 -47.77
N SER A 566 -18.95 -12.20 -47.08
CA SER A 566 -18.46 -13.49 -47.62
C SER A 566 -17.77 -14.34 -46.55
N ASP A 567 -18.25 -15.58 -46.43
CA ASP A 567 -17.74 -16.73 -45.67
C ASP A 567 -17.25 -17.78 -46.73
N PRO A 568 -16.69 -18.98 -46.41
CA PRO A 568 -16.28 -19.55 -45.11
C PRO A 568 -14.96 -20.39 -45.11
N GLN A 569 -14.67 -21.03 -43.96
CA GLN A 569 -13.74 -22.17 -43.72
C GLN A 569 -12.22 -21.86 -43.83
N ASP A 570 -11.40 -22.22 -42.83
CA ASP A 570 -11.05 -23.62 -42.58
C ASP A 570 -10.66 -23.95 -41.12
N SER A 571 -10.61 -25.23 -40.77
CA SER A 571 -10.34 -25.74 -39.42
C SER A 571 -8.90 -26.24 -39.24
N MET A 572 -8.19 -25.86 -38.17
CA MET A 572 -7.04 -26.64 -37.66
C MET A 572 -6.91 -26.70 -36.14
N SER A 573 -6.81 -27.96 -35.71
CA SER A 573 -6.29 -28.56 -34.47
C SER A 573 -5.53 -27.70 -33.44
N GLU A 574 -5.85 -27.99 -32.18
CA GLU A 574 -5.00 -27.81 -31.01
C GLU A 574 -3.58 -28.38 -31.23
N ARG A 575 -2.55 -27.65 -30.79
CA ARG A 575 -1.21 -28.20 -30.50
C ARG A 575 -0.73 -27.66 -29.16
N SER A 576 -0.04 -28.53 -28.43
CA SER A 576 0.66 -28.19 -27.19
C SER A 576 1.70 -27.10 -27.42
N ILE A 577 1.78 -26.18 -26.46
CA ILE A 577 2.91 -25.25 -26.31
C ILE A 577 3.92 -25.98 -25.40
N ASP A 578 5.07 -26.32 -25.96
CA ASP A 578 6.26 -26.68 -25.20
C ASP A 578 7.09 -25.40 -24.96
N ASP A 579 7.72 -25.29 -23.79
CA ASP A 579 8.52 -24.12 -23.41
C ASP A 579 9.83 -24.04 -24.22
N ASP A 580 9.94 -23.06 -25.12
CA ASP A 580 11.16 -22.76 -25.89
C ASP A 580 11.65 -21.33 -25.55
N ASP A 581 12.68 -21.24 -24.70
CA ASP A 581 13.35 -19.99 -24.31
C ASP A 581 13.99 -19.34 -25.55
N SER A 582 13.35 -18.29 -26.08
CA SER A 582 13.84 -17.56 -27.26
C SER A 582 14.92 -16.54 -26.85
N ASP A 583 16.15 -16.73 -27.33
CA ASP A 583 17.22 -15.74 -27.20
C ASP A 583 16.85 -14.44 -27.95
N TRP A 584 16.65 -13.35 -27.22
CA TRP A 584 16.39 -12.01 -27.78
C TRP A 584 17.70 -11.34 -28.19
N GLU A 585 18.11 -11.52 -29.45
CA GLU A 585 19.13 -10.69 -30.10
C GLU A 585 18.48 -9.54 -30.88
N ASP A 586 18.05 -8.49 -30.16
CA ASP A 586 17.68 -7.22 -30.79
C ASP A 586 18.94 -6.48 -31.28
N GLY A 587 19.03 -6.29 -32.60
CA GLY A 587 20.16 -5.63 -33.28
C GLY A 587 20.22 -4.12 -33.01
N GLY A 588 20.68 -3.74 -31.83
CA GLY A 588 20.90 -2.34 -31.44
C GLY A 588 22.13 -1.72 -32.10
N GLN A 589 22.02 -0.47 -32.58
CA GLN A 589 23.20 0.34 -32.91
C GLN A 589 23.90 0.82 -31.64
N PHE A 590 25.22 0.60 -31.53
CA PHE A 590 26.02 1.02 -30.37
C PHE A 590 27.00 2.15 -30.72
N MET A 591 27.09 3.11 -29.80
CA MET A 591 27.98 4.28 -29.90
C MET A 591 29.20 4.05 -29.01
N VAL A 592 30.41 4.27 -29.54
CA VAL A 592 31.67 4.06 -28.79
C VAL A 592 32.55 5.31 -28.87
N MET A 593 33.03 5.79 -27.72
CA MET A 593 34.09 6.82 -27.70
C MET A 593 35.44 6.22 -28.12
N ASN A 594 36.14 6.91 -29.02
CA ASN A 594 37.54 6.62 -29.32
C ASN A 594 38.49 7.25 -28.26
N SER A 595 39.80 7.03 -28.41
CA SER A 595 40.82 7.50 -27.47
C SER A 595 41.10 9.01 -27.49
N VAL A 596 40.47 9.78 -28.40
CA VAL A 596 40.53 11.25 -28.45
C VAL A 596 39.20 11.92 -28.04
N GLY A 597 38.22 11.13 -27.57
CA GLY A 597 36.93 11.64 -27.08
C GLY A 597 35.89 11.90 -28.16
N GLU A 598 36.14 11.50 -29.40
CA GLU A 598 35.15 11.53 -30.47
C GLU A 598 34.30 10.25 -30.45
N LEU A 599 33.00 10.39 -30.68
CA LEU A 599 32.08 9.26 -30.83
C LEU A 599 32.17 8.67 -32.25
N VAL A 600 32.20 7.34 -32.35
CA VAL A 600 32.12 6.61 -33.62
C VAL A 600 31.01 5.56 -33.50
N CYS A 601 30.15 5.50 -34.52
CA CYS A 601 29.16 4.42 -34.65
C CYS A 601 29.85 3.13 -35.07
N ALA A 602 29.67 2.06 -34.31
CA ALA A 602 30.08 0.73 -34.71
C ALA A 602 28.88 -0.03 -35.30
N PHE A 603 29.07 -0.59 -36.49
CA PHE A 603 28.14 -1.55 -37.08
C PHE A 603 28.71 -2.96 -36.86
N ASP A 604 27.88 -3.89 -36.38
CA ASP A 604 28.20 -5.32 -36.44
C ASP A 604 27.87 -5.82 -37.85
N ASP A 605 28.85 -5.71 -38.77
CA ASP A 605 28.83 -6.44 -40.04
C ASP A 605 29.16 -7.92 -39.75
N ALA A 606 28.16 -8.68 -39.33
CA ALA A 606 28.25 -10.11 -39.08
C ALA A 606 28.13 -10.91 -40.39
N ASP A 607 29.23 -11.03 -41.13
CA ASP A 607 29.34 -11.91 -42.31
C ASP A 607 30.79 -12.47 -42.44
N GLU A 608 31.16 -13.41 -41.55
CA GLU A 608 32.18 -14.48 -41.81
C GLU A 608 32.03 -15.69 -40.86
#